data_AF-A0A2E2C571-F1
#
_entry.id   AF-A0A2E2C571-F1
#
_cell.length_a   1.000
_cell.length_b   1.000
_cell.length_c   1.000
_cell.angle_alpha   90.00
_cell.angle_beta   90.00
_cell.angle_gamma   90.00
#
_symmetry.space_group_name_H-M   'P 1'
#
loop_
_entity.id
_entity.type
_entity.pdbx_description
1 polymer ?
#
loop_
_entity_poly.entity_id
_entity_poly.type
_entity_poly.pdbx_seq_one_letter_code
_entity_poly.pdbx_strand_id
1 'polypeptide(L)'
;MTLPRFQLRYNRSGLGCLLVFFGAPLLLIVFWLFVPKGWLLRWELELQLRRYARSTIQISDPSVITVLQEYLKNEDHQIRRTTVSVAGDFIDYHQNESRPLVTTLCQMAQQDQSISVRVYAIVTLRKVHFSSPEIDQTILTLIDDPHQSVRLATEELLLTRITRELEMSPELCRARNRLKPYLEDSDPKHSSTKRLKEFLERCKMNEQN
;
A
#
# COMPACT_ATOMS: atom_id res chain seq x y z
N MET A 1 46.86 -61.24 7.39
CA MET A 1 45.49 -60.93 7.82
C MET A 1 45.00 -59.70 7.06
N THR A 2 44.03 -59.87 6.17
CA THR A 2 43.44 -58.80 5.34
C THR A 2 42.14 -58.33 5.98
N LEU A 3 42.00 -57.04 6.28
CA LEU A 3 40.76 -56.44 6.81
C LEU A 3 39.70 -56.30 5.69
N PRO A 4 38.42 -56.59 5.96
CA PRO A 4 37.37 -56.46 4.96
C PRO A 4 36.98 -54.99 4.75
N ARG A 5 36.90 -54.56 3.49
CA ARG A 5 36.33 -53.26 3.09
C ARG A 5 34.81 -53.36 3.09
N PHE A 6 34.14 -52.70 4.04
CA PHE A 6 32.71 -52.44 3.97
C PHE A 6 32.43 -51.30 2.98
N GLN A 7 31.78 -51.60 1.86
CA GLN A 7 31.22 -50.58 0.97
C GLN A 7 29.76 -50.33 1.35
N LEU A 8 29.49 -49.17 1.95
CA LEU A 8 28.11 -48.69 2.14
C LEU A 8 27.54 -48.30 0.77
N ARG A 9 26.60 -49.10 0.25
CA ARG A 9 25.82 -48.74 -0.95
C ARG A 9 24.86 -47.59 -0.60
N TYR A 10 25.12 -46.43 -1.19
CA TYR A 10 24.33 -45.21 -1.05
C TYR A 10 22.97 -45.34 -1.75
N ASN A 11 21.88 -45.46 -0.99
CA ASN A 11 20.52 -45.56 -1.53
C ASN A 11 19.82 -44.19 -1.49
N ARG A 12 19.75 -43.51 -2.64
CA ARG A 12 19.16 -42.17 -2.79
C ARG A 12 17.69 -42.08 -2.36
N SER A 13 16.92 -43.17 -2.51
CA SER A 13 15.48 -43.20 -2.22
C SER A 13 15.19 -43.18 -0.72
N GLY A 14 16.04 -43.80 0.10
CA GLY A 14 15.91 -43.79 1.56
C GLY A 14 16.21 -42.41 2.18
N LEU A 15 17.13 -41.66 1.58
CA LEU A 15 17.50 -40.31 2.02
C LEU A 15 16.40 -39.28 1.72
N GLY A 16 15.68 -39.45 0.59
CA GLY A 16 14.50 -38.65 0.25
C GLY A 16 13.36 -38.85 1.25
N CYS A 17 13.07 -40.09 1.65
CA CYS A 17 12.07 -40.37 2.68
C CYS A 17 12.49 -39.81 4.06
N LEU A 18 13.77 -39.91 4.45
CA LEU A 18 14.27 -39.33 5.70
C LEU A 18 14.11 -37.80 5.76
N LEU A 19 14.37 -37.09 4.65
CA LEU A 19 14.18 -35.63 4.59
C LEU A 19 12.70 -35.22 4.68
N VAL A 20 11.78 -36.01 4.11
CA VAL A 20 10.34 -35.72 4.16
C VAL A 20 9.73 -36.08 5.51
N PHE A 21 10.07 -37.25 6.07
CA PHE A 21 9.47 -37.74 7.32
C PHE A 21 10.13 -37.18 8.59
N PHE A 22 11.41 -36.81 8.52
CA PHE A 22 12.12 -36.27 9.69
C PHE A 22 12.57 -34.83 9.47
N GLY A 23 13.04 -34.46 8.28
CA GLY A 23 13.52 -33.11 7.97
C GLY A 23 12.44 -32.03 8.04
N ALA A 24 11.27 -32.26 7.43
CA ALA A 24 10.14 -31.31 7.48
C ALA A 24 9.58 -31.10 8.89
N PRO A 25 9.31 -32.14 9.71
CA PRO A 25 8.88 -31.92 11.10
C PRO A 25 10.00 -31.35 11.98
N LEU A 26 11.29 -31.66 11.77
CA LEU A 26 12.38 -30.97 12.46
C LEU A 26 12.45 -29.49 12.11
N LEU A 27 12.26 -29.12 10.84
CA LEU A 27 12.21 -27.72 10.42
C LEU A 27 11.00 -26.99 11.01
N LEU A 28 9.84 -27.64 11.11
CA LEU A 28 8.67 -27.09 11.78
C LEU A 28 8.90 -26.96 13.29
N ILE A 29 9.52 -27.95 13.94
CA ILE A 29 9.85 -27.88 15.37
C ILE A 29 10.88 -26.78 15.63
N VAL A 30 11.92 -26.65 14.79
CA VAL A 30 12.90 -25.55 14.85
C VAL A 30 12.20 -24.22 14.60
N PHE A 31 11.29 -24.13 13.63
CA PHE A 31 10.46 -22.94 13.39
C PHE A 31 9.63 -22.59 14.63
N TRP A 32 8.95 -23.56 15.25
CA TRP A 32 8.15 -23.33 16.47
C TRP A 32 8.97 -23.10 17.74
N LEU A 33 10.24 -23.53 17.78
CA LEU A 33 11.19 -23.29 18.88
C LEU A 33 11.94 -21.96 18.74
N PHE A 34 12.26 -21.55 17.51
CA PHE A 34 13.05 -20.34 17.22
C PHE A 34 12.21 -19.14 16.77
N VAL A 35 10.96 -19.32 16.34
CA VAL A 35 10.02 -18.21 16.22
C VAL A 35 9.78 -17.70 17.64
N PRO A 36 10.21 -16.48 17.99
CA PRO A 36 10.03 -15.98 19.34
C PRO A 36 8.53 -15.97 19.60
N LYS A 37 8.07 -16.65 20.66
CA LYS A 37 6.63 -16.70 21.00
C LYS A 37 6.02 -15.29 21.11
N GLY A 38 6.84 -14.29 21.46
CA GLY A 38 6.47 -12.87 21.45
C GLY A 38 6.23 -12.27 20.05
N TRP A 39 6.78 -12.84 18.98
CA TRP A 39 6.58 -12.36 17.60
C TRP A 39 5.19 -12.74 17.06
N LEU A 40 4.77 -14.00 17.27
CA LEU A 40 3.41 -14.43 16.98
C LEU A 40 2.39 -13.73 17.87
N LEU A 41 2.68 -13.58 19.18
CA LEU A 41 1.81 -12.82 20.07
C LEU A 41 1.70 -11.35 19.66
N ARG A 42 2.82 -10.70 19.31
CA ARG A 42 2.84 -9.31 18.85
C ARG A 42 2.06 -9.15 17.56
N TRP A 43 2.22 -10.05 16.60
CA TRP A 43 1.47 -10.03 15.35
C TRP A 43 -0.03 -10.19 15.58
N GLU A 44 -0.45 -11.20 16.35
CA GLU A 44 -1.86 -11.41 16.66
C GLU A 44 -2.43 -10.23 17.46
N LEU A 45 -1.68 -9.69 18.42
CA LEU A 45 -2.10 -8.55 19.22
C LEU A 45 -2.22 -7.26 18.37
N GLU A 46 -1.29 -7.01 17.45
CA GLU A 46 -1.41 -5.94 16.45
C GLU A 46 -2.62 -6.15 15.53
N LEU A 47 -2.89 -7.39 15.11
CA LEU A 47 -4.04 -7.71 14.26
C LEU A 47 -5.38 -7.50 15.01
N GLN A 48 -5.45 -7.95 16.26
CA GLN A 48 -6.62 -7.78 17.13
C GLN A 48 -6.85 -6.31 17.45
N LEU A 49 -5.80 -5.56 17.77
CA LEU A 49 -5.88 -4.11 17.97
C LEU A 49 -6.34 -3.40 16.71
N ARG A 50 -5.88 -3.80 15.53
CA ARG A 50 -6.37 -3.25 14.25
C ARG A 50 -7.84 -3.57 14.01
N ARG A 51 -8.27 -4.81 14.27
CA ARG A 51 -9.69 -5.20 14.14
C ARG A 51 -10.57 -4.41 15.10
N TYR A 52 -10.14 -4.29 16.36
CA TYR A 52 -10.82 -3.51 17.37
C TYR A 52 -10.88 -2.04 16.97
N ALA A 53 -9.75 -1.44 16.61
CA ALA A 53 -9.66 -0.06 16.13
C ALA A 53 -10.59 0.19 14.93
N ARG A 54 -10.67 -0.74 13.98
CA ARG A 54 -11.60 -0.66 12.85
C ARG A 54 -13.06 -0.69 13.31
N SER A 55 -13.43 -1.62 14.19
CA SER A 55 -14.79 -1.70 14.72
C SER A 55 -15.21 -0.45 15.50
N THR A 56 -14.27 0.14 16.25
CA THR A 56 -14.51 1.41 16.96
C THR A 56 -14.59 2.59 15.99
N ILE A 57 -13.71 2.64 14.97
CA ILE A 57 -13.70 3.69 13.95
C ILE A 57 -15.03 3.79 13.22
N GLN A 58 -15.64 2.65 12.88
CA GLN A 58 -16.92 2.63 12.17
C GLN A 58 -18.03 3.40 12.91
N ILE A 59 -18.03 3.36 14.24
CA ILE A 59 -19.02 4.05 15.10
C ILE A 59 -18.48 5.33 15.74
N SER A 60 -17.25 5.73 15.39
CA SER A 60 -16.60 6.92 15.95
C SER A 60 -17.18 8.19 15.38
N ASP A 61 -17.22 9.24 16.19
CA ASP A 61 -17.59 10.58 15.77
C ASP A 61 -16.37 11.34 15.18
N PRO A 62 -16.60 12.48 14.50
CA PRO A 62 -15.52 13.26 13.86
C PRO A 62 -14.43 13.77 14.81
N SER A 63 -14.64 13.79 16.14
CA SER A 63 -13.60 14.15 17.12
C SER A 63 -12.36 13.27 17.02
N VAL A 64 -12.48 12.03 16.52
CA VAL A 64 -11.33 11.14 16.29
C VAL A 64 -10.34 11.72 15.28
N ILE A 65 -10.78 12.62 14.39
CA ILE A 65 -9.90 13.28 13.40
C ILE A 65 -8.75 14.01 14.09
N THR A 66 -9.01 14.75 15.18
CA THR A 66 -7.97 15.54 15.87
C THR A 66 -6.94 14.64 16.54
N VAL A 67 -7.40 13.54 17.16
CA VAL A 67 -6.54 12.52 17.76
C VAL A 67 -5.66 11.88 16.68
N LEU A 68 -6.25 11.45 15.56
CA LEU A 68 -5.47 10.88 14.45
C LEU A 68 -4.44 11.88 13.93
N GLN A 69 -4.81 13.14 13.74
CA GLN A 69 -3.88 14.18 13.29
C GLN A 69 -2.72 14.42 14.26
N GLU A 70 -2.94 14.28 15.57
CA GLU A 70 -1.87 14.35 16.57
C GLU A 70 -0.89 13.18 16.41
N TYR A 71 -1.39 11.95 16.30
CA TYR A 71 -0.54 10.77 16.09
C TYR A 71 0.17 10.76 14.72
N LEU A 72 -0.40 11.42 13.70
CA LEU A 72 0.26 11.61 12.40
C LEU A 72 1.45 12.58 12.47
N LYS A 73 1.58 13.38 13.54
CA LYS A 73 2.74 14.27 13.77
C LYS A 73 3.82 13.65 14.65
N ASN A 74 3.64 12.39 15.09
CA ASN A 74 4.57 11.72 15.99
C ASN A 74 5.98 11.60 15.36
N GLU A 75 7.03 11.73 16.16
CA GLU A 75 8.42 11.61 15.68
C GLU A 75 8.75 10.20 15.15
N ASP A 76 8.15 9.16 15.72
CA ASP A 76 8.31 7.78 15.28
C ASP A 76 7.52 7.50 14.00
N HIS A 77 8.26 7.21 12.93
CA HIS A 77 7.69 6.88 11.63
C HIS A 77 6.83 5.60 11.65
N GLN A 78 7.06 4.65 12.56
CA GLN A 78 6.21 3.47 12.70
C GLN A 78 4.84 3.81 13.29
N ILE A 79 4.81 4.75 14.24
CA ILE A 79 3.55 5.29 14.78
C ILE A 79 2.82 6.01 13.64
N ARG A 80 3.46 6.95 12.94
CA ARG A 80 2.84 7.65 11.81
C ARG A 80 2.29 6.68 10.75
N ARG A 81 3.08 5.68 10.34
CA ARG A 81 2.64 4.67 9.36
C ARG A 81 1.41 3.89 9.82
N THR A 82 1.38 3.49 11.09
CA THR A 82 0.23 2.78 11.67
C THR A 82 -1.00 3.69 11.70
N THR A 83 -0.83 4.94 12.12
CA THR A 83 -1.90 5.94 12.15
C THR A 83 -2.44 6.24 10.76
N VAL A 84 -1.60 6.27 9.72
CA VAL A 84 -2.07 6.39 8.32
C VAL A 84 -3.03 5.25 7.95
N SER A 85 -2.72 4.01 8.34
CA SER A 85 -3.62 2.87 8.09
C SER A 85 -4.96 3.03 8.80
N VAL A 86 -4.94 3.49 10.05
CA VAL A 86 -6.14 3.74 10.87
C VAL A 86 -6.97 4.89 10.28
N ALA A 87 -6.32 5.98 9.86
CA ALA A 87 -6.96 7.09 9.15
C ALA A 87 -7.60 6.62 7.84
N GLY A 88 -6.97 5.68 7.14
CA GLY A 88 -7.54 5.05 5.96
C GLY A 88 -8.83 4.29 6.23
N ASP A 89 -8.87 3.52 7.32
CA ASP A 89 -10.12 2.86 7.74
C ASP A 89 -11.19 3.90 8.12
N PHE A 90 -10.82 5.01 8.77
CA PHE A 90 -11.76 6.09 9.08
C PHE A 90 -12.33 6.74 7.82
N ILE A 91 -11.48 7.08 6.83
CA ILE A 91 -11.90 7.64 5.53
C ILE A 91 -12.91 6.71 4.85
N ASP A 92 -12.67 5.39 4.89
CA ASP A 92 -13.53 4.40 4.23
C ASP A 92 -14.97 4.45 4.75
N TYR A 93 -15.16 4.61 6.06
CA TYR A 93 -16.48 4.70 6.71
C TYR A 93 -17.07 6.13 6.75
N HIS A 94 -16.23 7.16 6.83
CA HIS A 94 -16.63 8.56 7.09
C HIS A 94 -16.12 9.51 6.00
N GLN A 95 -16.52 9.23 4.75
CA GLN A 95 -15.96 9.91 3.57
C GLN A 95 -16.03 11.44 3.68
N ASN A 96 -17.21 12.02 3.91
CA ASN A 96 -17.39 13.48 3.88
C ASN A 96 -16.67 14.20 5.03
N GLU A 97 -16.68 13.60 6.21
CA GLU A 97 -16.09 14.13 7.43
C GLU A 97 -14.56 14.04 7.39
N SER A 98 -14.01 13.11 6.60
CA SER A 98 -12.58 12.81 6.55
C SER A 98 -11.71 13.82 5.78
N ARG A 99 -12.29 14.89 5.21
CA ARG A 99 -11.53 15.91 4.43
C ARG A 99 -10.27 16.44 5.13
N PRO A 100 -10.26 16.76 6.45
CA PRO A 100 -9.05 17.20 7.13
C PRO A 100 -7.95 16.13 7.16
N LEU A 101 -8.33 14.84 7.26
CA LEU A 101 -7.39 13.73 7.18
C LEU A 101 -6.83 13.59 5.76
N VAL A 102 -7.66 13.76 4.72
CA VAL A 102 -7.18 13.76 3.33
C VAL A 102 -6.13 14.84 3.11
N THR A 103 -6.36 16.07 3.59
CA THR A 103 -5.35 17.14 3.53
C THR A 103 -4.05 16.74 4.23
N THR A 104 -4.15 16.13 5.41
CA THR A 104 -2.99 15.68 6.19
C THR A 104 -2.23 14.57 5.46
N LEU A 105 -2.93 13.60 4.87
CA LEU A 105 -2.32 12.52 4.09
C LEU A 105 -1.64 13.03 2.81
N CYS A 106 -2.22 14.01 2.13
CA CYS A 106 -1.58 14.68 0.98
C CYS A 106 -0.26 15.35 1.39
N GLN A 107 -0.24 16.07 2.52
CA GLN A 107 0.99 16.68 3.05
C GLN A 107 2.04 15.61 3.38
N MET A 108 1.65 14.53 4.05
CA MET A 108 2.56 13.43 4.39
C MET A 108 3.11 12.72 3.15
N ALA A 109 2.29 12.48 2.13
CA ALA A 109 2.73 11.91 0.86
C ALA A 109 3.85 12.74 0.20
N GLN A 110 3.73 14.06 0.29
CA GLN A 110 4.67 15.01 -0.31
C GLN A 110 5.93 15.25 0.54
N GLN A 111 5.80 15.31 1.87
CA GLN A 111 6.81 15.94 2.74
C GLN A 111 7.35 15.04 3.86
N ASP A 112 6.76 13.87 4.13
CA ASP A 112 7.24 13.02 5.23
C ASP A 112 8.67 12.52 4.95
N GLN A 113 9.54 12.55 5.96
CA GLN A 113 10.93 12.12 5.82
C GLN A 113 11.05 10.60 5.55
N SER A 114 10.07 9.81 5.98
CA SER A 114 10.06 8.36 5.77
C SER A 114 9.36 8.01 4.47
N ILE A 115 10.11 7.47 3.51
CA ILE A 115 9.56 6.95 2.24
C ILE A 115 8.44 5.95 2.50
N SER A 116 8.56 5.11 3.54
CA SER A 116 7.51 4.16 3.90
C SER A 116 6.21 4.87 4.31
N VAL A 117 6.28 5.97 5.04
CA VAL A 117 5.09 6.74 5.45
C VAL A 117 4.48 7.43 4.23
N ARG A 118 5.31 8.05 3.37
CA ARG A 118 4.86 8.66 2.11
C ARG A 118 4.07 7.68 1.24
N VAL A 119 4.62 6.50 0.99
CA VAL A 119 3.97 5.44 0.20
C VAL A 119 2.65 5.00 0.83
N TYR A 120 2.62 4.77 2.15
CA TYR A 120 1.40 4.39 2.84
C TYR A 120 0.32 5.48 2.77
N ALA A 121 0.71 6.76 2.82
CA ALA A 121 -0.22 7.86 2.67
C ALA A 121 -0.87 7.86 1.28
N ILE A 122 -0.07 7.68 0.22
CA ILE A 122 -0.56 7.59 -1.18
C ILE A 122 -1.49 6.39 -1.36
N VAL A 123 -1.10 5.22 -0.86
CA VAL A 123 -1.95 4.01 -0.89
C VAL A 123 -3.26 4.25 -0.15
N THR A 124 -3.22 4.96 0.97
CA THR A 124 -4.41 5.28 1.77
C THR A 124 -5.34 6.27 1.07
N LEU A 125 -4.81 7.25 0.32
CA LEU A 125 -5.60 8.17 -0.49
C LEU A 125 -6.46 7.45 -1.54
N ARG A 126 -6.14 6.20 -1.91
CA ARG A 126 -6.99 5.36 -2.77
C ARG A 126 -8.32 4.97 -2.12
N LYS A 127 -8.51 5.18 -0.82
CA LYS A 127 -9.81 4.96 -0.15
C LYS A 127 -10.75 6.17 -0.24
N VAL A 128 -10.27 7.29 -0.76
CA VAL A 128 -11.08 8.49 -0.96
C VAL A 128 -11.97 8.32 -2.18
N HIS A 129 -13.28 8.43 -1.99
CA HIS A 129 -14.30 8.23 -3.03
C HIS A 129 -14.97 9.54 -3.50
N PHE A 130 -14.47 10.70 -3.04
CA PHE A 130 -14.92 12.01 -3.48
C PHE A 130 -13.85 12.76 -4.29
N SER A 131 -14.30 13.71 -5.10
CA SER A 131 -13.42 14.62 -5.85
C SER A 131 -12.66 15.54 -4.91
N SER A 132 -11.33 15.62 -5.09
CA SER A 132 -10.44 16.45 -4.26
C SER A 132 -9.30 16.97 -5.13
N PRO A 133 -9.30 18.28 -5.43
CA PRO A 133 -8.20 18.93 -6.13
C PRO A 133 -6.86 18.78 -5.40
N GLU A 134 -6.87 18.65 -4.06
CA GLU A 134 -5.65 18.43 -3.29
C GLU A 134 -4.99 17.07 -3.60
N ILE A 135 -5.79 16.02 -3.83
CA ILE A 135 -5.27 14.72 -4.27
C ILE A 135 -4.70 14.84 -5.68
N ASP A 136 -5.40 15.54 -6.58
CA ASP A 136 -4.95 15.71 -7.96
C ASP A 136 -3.63 16.49 -8.03
N GLN A 137 -3.49 17.54 -7.22
CA GLN A 137 -2.23 18.28 -7.06
C GLN A 137 -1.12 17.41 -6.46
N THR A 138 -1.47 16.53 -5.51
CA THR A 138 -0.51 15.57 -4.93
C THR A 138 -0.01 14.59 -6.00
N ILE A 139 -0.90 14.08 -6.87
CA ILE A 139 -0.51 13.24 -8.01
C ILE A 139 0.45 13.98 -8.93
N LEU A 140 0.13 15.22 -9.31
CA LEU A 140 0.99 16.04 -10.18
C LEU A 140 2.39 16.28 -9.60
N THR A 141 2.47 16.36 -8.26
CA THR A 141 3.73 16.59 -7.55
C THR A 141 4.57 15.32 -7.50
N LEU A 142 3.93 14.16 -7.34
CA LEU A 142 4.62 12.89 -7.05
C LEU A 142 4.81 11.96 -8.24
N ILE A 143 4.20 12.26 -9.39
CA ILE A 143 4.28 11.40 -10.57
C ILE A 143 5.74 11.22 -11.04
N ASP A 144 6.57 12.25 -10.90
CA ASP A 144 8.00 12.24 -11.28
C ASP A 144 8.94 12.12 -10.05
N ASP A 145 8.45 11.62 -8.90
CA ASP A 145 9.24 11.52 -7.67
C ASP A 145 10.52 10.70 -7.87
N PRO A 146 11.67 11.06 -7.26
CA PRO A 146 12.92 10.29 -7.41
C PRO A 146 12.80 8.83 -6.94
N HIS A 147 11.93 8.52 -5.97
CA HIS A 147 11.76 7.17 -5.46
C HIS A 147 10.72 6.39 -6.28
N GLN A 148 11.16 5.28 -6.87
CA GLN A 148 10.30 4.42 -7.70
C GLN A 148 9.04 3.94 -6.96
N SER A 149 9.14 3.60 -5.68
CA SER A 149 7.98 3.17 -4.89
C SER A 149 6.91 4.26 -4.74
N VAL A 150 7.32 5.53 -4.70
CA VAL A 150 6.40 6.68 -4.64
C VAL A 150 5.73 6.89 -6.00
N ARG A 151 6.49 6.80 -7.09
CA ARG A 151 5.94 6.90 -8.46
C ARG A 151 4.89 5.82 -8.72
N LEU A 152 5.20 4.55 -8.43
CA LEU A 152 4.28 3.43 -8.64
C LEU A 152 2.99 3.58 -7.82
N ALA A 153 3.10 3.97 -6.54
CA ALA A 153 1.93 4.22 -5.70
C ALA A 153 1.08 5.39 -6.25
N THR A 154 1.73 6.44 -6.76
CA THR A 154 1.07 7.60 -7.35
C THR A 154 0.32 7.26 -8.64
N GLU A 155 0.94 6.44 -9.50
CA GLU A 155 0.31 5.92 -10.70
C GLU A 155 -0.95 5.10 -10.37
N GLU A 156 -0.85 4.17 -9.41
CA GLU A 156 -2.02 3.39 -8.97
C GLU A 156 -3.13 4.28 -8.38
N LEU A 157 -2.77 5.36 -7.68
CA LEU A 157 -3.74 6.34 -7.17
C LEU A 157 -4.45 7.07 -8.32
N LEU A 158 -3.71 7.55 -9.32
CA LEU A 158 -4.27 8.18 -10.52
C LEU A 158 -5.23 7.22 -11.25
N LEU A 159 -4.78 5.99 -11.51
CA LEU A 159 -5.59 4.96 -12.17
C LEU A 159 -6.85 4.64 -11.35
N THR A 160 -6.73 4.57 -10.03
CA THR A 160 -7.88 4.35 -9.14
C THR A 160 -8.91 5.48 -9.28
N ARG A 161 -8.48 6.75 -9.29
CA ARG A 161 -9.40 7.90 -9.43
C ARG A 161 -10.09 7.92 -10.77
N ILE A 162 -9.34 7.67 -11.85
CA ILE A 162 -9.88 7.57 -13.22
C ILE A 162 -10.86 6.40 -13.34
N THR A 163 -10.51 5.25 -12.74
CA THR A 163 -11.36 4.06 -12.74
C THR A 163 -12.67 4.33 -12.00
N ARG A 164 -12.66 5.14 -10.95
CA ARG A 164 -13.88 5.55 -10.25
C ARG A 164 -14.62 6.72 -10.91
N GLU A 165 -14.12 7.21 -12.05
CA GLU A 165 -14.72 8.33 -12.78
C GLU A 165 -14.90 9.58 -11.90
N LEU A 166 -13.98 9.79 -10.95
CA LEU A 166 -13.99 10.99 -10.11
C LEU A 166 -13.71 12.23 -10.97
N GLU A 167 -14.35 13.35 -10.63
CA GLU A 167 -14.03 14.62 -11.26
C GLU A 167 -12.59 15.00 -10.92
N MET A 168 -11.80 15.22 -11.96
CA MET A 168 -10.40 15.57 -11.86
C MET A 168 -10.21 17.07 -12.09
N SER A 169 -9.22 17.65 -11.43
CA SER A 169 -8.93 19.08 -11.54
C SER A 169 -8.48 19.47 -12.96
N PRO A 170 -8.77 20.71 -13.41
CA PRO A 170 -8.30 21.22 -14.70
C PRO A 170 -6.77 21.18 -14.86
N GLU A 171 -6.04 21.38 -13.75
CA GLU A 171 -4.57 21.35 -13.72
C GLU A 171 -4.04 19.96 -14.09
N LEU A 172 -4.69 18.90 -13.61
CA LEU A 172 -4.31 17.54 -13.97
C LEU A 172 -4.54 17.27 -15.47
N CYS A 173 -5.63 17.79 -16.04
CA CYS A 173 -5.86 17.72 -17.47
C CYS A 173 -4.79 18.45 -18.28
N ARG A 174 -4.41 19.67 -17.88
CA ARG A 174 -3.32 20.43 -18.54
C ARG A 174 -1.98 19.69 -18.49
N ALA A 175 -1.76 18.89 -17.45
CA ALA A 175 -0.57 18.07 -17.31
C ALA A 175 -0.62 16.74 -18.07
N ARG A 176 -1.63 16.49 -18.91
CA ARG A 176 -1.79 15.24 -19.70
C ARG A 176 -0.48 14.77 -20.36
N ASN A 177 0.32 15.67 -20.90
CA ASN A 177 1.56 15.30 -21.60
C ASN A 177 2.57 14.61 -20.67
N ARG A 178 2.57 14.96 -19.37
CA ARG A 178 3.38 14.27 -18.34
C ARG A 178 2.84 12.89 -18.02
N LEU A 179 1.52 12.67 -18.19
CA LEU A 179 0.85 11.40 -17.91
C LEU A 179 0.92 10.41 -19.09
N LYS A 180 1.20 10.90 -20.30
CA LYS A 180 1.22 10.09 -21.52
C LYS A 180 2.24 8.93 -21.50
N PRO A 181 3.49 9.09 -21.03
CA PRO A 181 4.46 7.99 -21.02
C PRO A 181 3.98 6.76 -20.22
N TYR A 182 3.17 6.98 -19.18
CA TYR A 182 2.59 5.90 -18.36
C TYR A 182 1.57 5.02 -19.14
N LEU A 183 1.16 5.43 -20.35
CA LEU A 183 0.37 4.62 -21.29
C LEU A 183 1.20 3.75 -22.22
N GLU A 184 2.45 4.12 -22.48
CA GLU A 184 3.27 3.47 -23.52
C GLU A 184 3.90 2.17 -23.00
N ASP A 185 4.12 2.08 -21.69
CA ASP A 185 4.69 0.90 -21.02
C ASP A 185 3.64 -0.11 -20.53
N SER A 186 2.34 0.22 -20.61
CA SER A 186 1.27 -0.60 -20.01
C SER A 186 0.46 -1.40 -21.05
N ASP A 187 0.03 -2.62 -20.69
CA ASP A 187 -0.70 -3.53 -21.59
C ASP A 187 -2.00 -2.85 -22.09
N PRO A 188 -2.17 -2.64 -23.41
CA PRO A 188 -3.33 -1.95 -23.96
C PRO A 188 -4.65 -2.67 -23.70
N LYS A 189 -4.63 -3.95 -23.31
CA LYS A 189 -5.82 -4.71 -22.91
C LYS A 189 -6.21 -4.49 -21.44
N HIS A 190 -5.36 -3.85 -20.66
CA HIS A 190 -5.66 -3.54 -19.27
C HIS A 190 -6.71 -2.43 -19.17
N SER A 191 -7.75 -2.65 -18.36
CA SER A 191 -8.90 -1.74 -18.25
C SER A 191 -8.49 -0.33 -17.80
N SER A 192 -7.48 -0.23 -16.95
CA SER A 192 -6.94 1.03 -16.45
C SER A 192 -6.28 1.85 -17.56
N THR A 193 -5.54 1.21 -18.48
CA THR A 193 -4.90 1.87 -19.63
C THR A 193 -5.95 2.42 -20.61
N LYS A 194 -7.03 1.66 -20.84
CA LYS A 194 -8.17 2.14 -21.65
C LYS A 194 -8.82 3.38 -21.03
N ARG A 195 -9.13 3.35 -19.73
CA ARG A 195 -9.78 4.47 -19.03
C ARG A 195 -8.87 5.70 -18.92
N LEU A 196 -7.57 5.51 -18.73
CA LEU A 196 -6.60 6.60 -18.76
C LEU A 196 -6.55 7.24 -20.15
N LYS A 197 -6.53 6.46 -21.23
CA LYS A 197 -6.59 7.00 -22.60
C LYS A 197 -7.87 7.81 -22.85
N GLU A 198 -9.03 7.29 -22.46
CA GLU A 198 -10.31 8.02 -22.55
C GLU A 198 -10.29 9.32 -21.74
N PHE A 199 -9.68 9.31 -20.55
CA PHE A 199 -9.45 10.52 -19.76
C PHE A 199 -8.58 11.55 -20.49
N LEU A 200 -7.44 11.15 -21.06
CA LEU A 200 -6.54 12.06 -21.78
C LEU A 200 -7.20 12.68 -23.03
N GLU A 201 -8.04 11.92 -23.75
CA GLU A 201 -8.82 12.45 -24.88
C GLU A 201 -9.90 13.45 -24.42
N ARG A 202 -10.61 13.17 -23.31
CA ARG A 202 -11.56 14.12 -22.72
C ARG A 202 -10.87 15.45 -22.34
N CYS A 203 -9.69 15.38 -21.73
CA CYS A 203 -8.91 16.58 -21.44
C CYS A 203 -8.54 17.36 -22.72
N LYS A 204 -8.35 16.69 -23.87
CA LYS A 204 -8.03 17.32 -25.16
C LYS A 204 -9.19 18.11 -25.72
N MET A 205 -10.38 17.52 -25.70
CA MET A 205 -11.58 18.17 -26.21
C MET A 205 -11.94 19.41 -25.40
N ASN A 206 -11.70 19.39 -24.08
CA ASN A 206 -11.97 20.51 -23.19
C ASN A 206 -10.97 21.68 -23.34
N GLU A 207 -9.80 21.47 -23.95
CA GLU A 207 -8.83 22.55 -24.26
C GLU A 207 -9.14 23.28 -25.57
N GLN A 208 -10.00 22.72 -26.42
CA GLN A 208 -10.32 23.23 -27.76
C GLN A 208 -11.63 24.03 -27.83
N ASN A 209 -12.40 24.05 -26.74
CA ASN A 209 -13.63 24.82 -26.55
C ASN A 209 -13.40 26.00 -25.60
#